data_AF-A0A105V3N5-F1
#
_entry.id   AF-A0A105V3N5-F1
#
_cell.length_a   1.000
_cell.length_b   1.000
_cell.length_c   1.000
_cell.angle_alpha   90.00
_cell.angle_beta   90.00
_cell.angle_gamma   90.00
#
_symmetry.space_group_name_H-M   'P 1'
#
loop_
_entity.id
_entity.type
_entity.pdbx_description
1 polymer ?
#
loop_
_entity_poly.entity_id
_entity_poly.type
_entity_poly.pdbx_seq_one_letter_code
_entity_poly.pdbx_strand_id
1 'polypeptide(L)'
;MHILKDLPEGTISQHLLEAIERAAIAEIRQYADGRRANIARGAETRGLAALLVDKYGAGMARAFLIAGIDSTVRAETDRLVRELDPGFEQHRDSRWAARPAGIAIVPQSHNQEKDDDHGRA
;
A
#
# COMPACT_ATOMS: atom_id res chain seq x y z
N MET A 1 21.99 9.80 -11.24
CA MET A 1 22.72 8.53 -11.47
C MET A 1 21.71 7.55 -12.02
N HIS A 2 21.78 7.26 -13.31
CA HIS A 2 20.90 6.31 -14.00
C HIS A 2 21.79 5.18 -14.51
N ILE A 3 22.09 4.25 -13.60
CA ILE A 3 23.23 3.34 -13.70
C ILE A 3 23.33 2.65 -15.07
N LEU A 4 22.19 2.26 -15.66
CA LEU A 4 22.17 1.56 -16.94
C LEU A 4 22.14 2.48 -18.16
N LYS A 5 21.62 3.72 -18.05
CA LYS A 5 21.62 4.70 -19.15
C LYS A 5 23.03 5.23 -19.45
N ASP A 6 23.93 5.11 -18.49
CA ASP A 6 25.32 5.54 -18.61
C ASP A 6 26.22 4.47 -19.29
N LEU A 7 25.69 3.28 -19.57
CA LEU A 7 26.41 2.20 -20.27
C LEU A 7 26.40 2.40 -21.79
N PRO A 8 27.43 1.91 -22.52
CA PRO A 8 27.42 1.91 -23.97
C PRO A 8 26.17 1.24 -24.54
N GLU A 9 25.65 1.79 -25.64
CA GLU A 9 24.49 1.21 -26.32
C GLU A 9 24.75 -0.26 -26.69
N GLY A 10 23.74 -1.12 -26.47
CA GLY A 10 23.85 -2.56 -26.70
C GLY A 10 24.53 -3.37 -25.58
N THR A 11 25.03 -2.72 -24.51
CA THR A 11 25.59 -3.44 -23.34
C THR A 11 24.57 -4.35 -22.68
N ILE A 12 23.31 -3.90 -22.62
CA ILE A 12 22.18 -4.67 -22.09
C ILE A 12 21.19 -4.90 -23.22
N SER A 13 20.84 -6.17 -23.42
CA SER A 13 19.81 -6.54 -24.39
C SER A 13 18.45 -5.97 -23.98
N GLN A 14 17.76 -5.33 -24.92
CA GLN A 14 16.39 -4.86 -24.73
C GLN A 14 15.45 -5.97 -24.24
N HIS A 15 15.65 -7.21 -24.73
CA HIS A 15 14.85 -8.35 -24.30
C HIS A 15 14.99 -8.65 -22.80
N LEU A 16 16.18 -8.44 -22.24
CA LEU A 16 16.41 -8.61 -20.81
C LEU A 16 15.69 -7.52 -19.99
N LEU A 17 15.75 -6.27 -20.44
CA LEU A 17 15.04 -5.16 -19.78
C LEU A 17 13.53 -5.41 -19.74
N GLU A 18 12.95 -5.83 -20.87
CA GLU A 18 11.54 -6.18 -20.96
C GLU A 18 11.19 -7.41 -20.10
N ALA A 19 12.07 -8.41 -20.01
CA ALA A 19 11.86 -9.56 -19.14
C ALA A 19 11.84 -9.17 -17.66
N ILE A 20 12.73 -8.27 -17.24
CA ILE A 20 12.76 -7.72 -15.88
C ILE A 20 11.48 -6.93 -15.59
N GLU A 21 11.01 -6.10 -16.52
CA GLU A 21 9.76 -5.36 -16.37
C GLU A 21 8.55 -6.31 -16.24
N ARG A 22 8.45 -7.33 -17.10
CA ARG A 22 7.38 -8.33 -17.03
C ARG A 22 7.36 -9.06 -15.68
N ALA A 23 8.53 -9.44 -15.17
CA ALA A 23 8.66 -10.09 -13.87
C ALA A 23 8.20 -9.16 -12.73
N ALA A 24 8.61 -7.89 -12.75
CA ALA A 24 8.19 -6.89 -11.78
C ALA A 24 6.66 -6.68 -11.79
N ILE A 25 6.05 -6.59 -12.97
CA ILE A 25 4.60 -6.47 -13.11
C ILE A 25 3.88 -7.71 -12.57
N ALA A 26 4.38 -8.91 -12.87
CA ALA A 26 3.81 -10.15 -12.36
C ALA A 26 3.85 -10.21 -10.83
N GLU A 27 4.97 -9.80 -10.22
CA GLU A 27 5.14 -9.77 -8.77
C GLU A 27 4.14 -8.80 -8.10
N ILE A 28 3.95 -7.59 -8.65
CA ILE A 28 2.99 -6.63 -8.10
C ILE A 28 1.55 -7.14 -8.21
N ARG A 29 1.20 -7.82 -9.32
CA ARG A 29 -0.12 -8.45 -9.48
C ARG A 29 -0.34 -9.52 -8.43
N GLN A 30 0.63 -10.40 -8.22
CA GLN A 30 0.56 -11.45 -7.21
C GLN A 30 0.44 -10.87 -5.80
N TYR A 31 1.20 -9.81 -5.50
CA TYR A 31 1.10 -9.10 -4.24
C TYR A 31 -0.31 -8.51 -4.04
N ALA A 32 -0.88 -7.88 -5.07
CA ALA A 32 -2.25 -7.36 -5.03
C ALA A 32 -3.30 -8.46 -4.87
N ASP A 33 -3.13 -9.62 -5.51
CA ASP A 33 -4.02 -10.77 -5.34
C ASP A 33 -4.03 -11.31 -3.90
N GLY A 34 -2.86 -11.35 -3.26
CA GLY A 34 -2.76 -11.67 -1.83
C GLY A 34 -3.59 -10.70 -0.97
N ARG A 35 -3.54 -9.40 -1.30
CA ARG A 35 -4.36 -8.38 -0.61
C ARG A 35 -5.85 -8.53 -0.93
N ARG A 36 -6.23 -8.86 -2.16
CA ARG A 36 -7.63 -9.19 -2.53
C ARG A 36 -8.17 -10.34 -1.67
N ALA A 37 -7.38 -11.41 -1.49
CA ALA A 37 -7.75 -12.52 -0.63
C ALA A 37 -7.90 -12.10 0.84
N ASN A 38 -7.03 -11.21 1.34
CA ASN A 38 -7.14 -10.68 2.70
C ASN A 38 -8.40 -9.83 2.90
N ILE A 39 -8.78 -9.02 1.90
CA ILE A 39 -10.05 -8.27 1.92
C ILE A 39 -11.24 -9.24 1.94
N ALA A 40 -11.23 -10.25 1.06
CA ALA A 40 -12.34 -11.19 0.92
C ALA A 40 -12.63 -11.97 2.20
N ARG A 41 -11.59 -12.29 2.99
CA ARG A 41 -11.74 -12.95 4.30
C ARG A 41 -11.90 -11.98 5.49
N GLY A 42 -12.00 -10.67 5.24
CA GLY A 42 -12.19 -9.64 6.27
C GLY A 42 -10.94 -9.33 7.11
N ALA A 43 -9.76 -9.80 6.72
CA ALA A 43 -8.51 -9.58 7.46
C ALA A 43 -7.91 -8.18 7.21
N GLU A 44 -8.27 -7.52 6.11
CA GLU A 44 -7.81 -6.19 5.75
C GLU A 44 -8.95 -5.33 5.21
N THR A 45 -8.89 -4.02 5.46
CA THR A 45 -9.75 -3.06 4.78
C THR A 45 -9.23 -2.77 3.38
N ARG A 46 -10.12 -2.37 2.47
CA ARG A 46 -9.75 -1.96 1.10
C ARG A 46 -8.71 -0.84 1.08
N GLY A 47 -8.90 0.18 1.94
CA GLY A 47 -7.98 1.31 2.03
C GLY A 47 -6.59 0.95 2.56
N LEU A 48 -6.48 -0.02 3.48
CA LEU A 48 -5.19 -0.54 3.94
C LEU A 48 -4.50 -1.37 2.85
N ALA A 49 -5.22 -2.30 2.23
CA ALA A 49 -4.72 -3.14 1.15
C ALA A 49 -4.18 -2.30 -0.02
N ALA A 50 -4.95 -1.31 -0.48
CA ALA A 50 -4.55 -0.41 -1.57
C ALA A 50 -3.34 0.44 -1.19
N LEU A 51 -3.23 0.92 0.05
CA LEU A 51 -2.04 1.62 0.54
C LEU A 51 -0.78 0.74 0.48
N LEU A 52 -0.88 -0.52 0.91
CA LEU A 52 0.26 -1.44 0.88
C LEU A 52 0.73 -1.71 -0.55
N VAL A 53 -0.21 -1.90 -1.49
CA VAL A 53 0.12 -2.06 -2.91
C VAL A 53 0.73 -0.79 -3.50
N ASP A 54 0.18 0.40 -3.19
CA ASP A 54 0.74 1.68 -3.64
C ASP A 54 2.19 1.85 -3.18
N LYS A 55 2.49 1.59 -1.89
CA LYS A 55 3.85 1.72 -1.36
C LYS A 55 4.82 0.71 -1.96
N TYR A 56 4.39 -0.54 -2.10
CA TYR A 56 5.20 -1.59 -2.71
C TYR A 56 5.54 -1.27 -4.17
N GLY A 57 4.53 -0.95 -4.98
CA GLY A 57 4.70 -0.63 -6.39
C GLY A 57 5.44 0.69 -6.63
N ALA A 58 5.24 1.72 -5.78
CA ALA A 58 6.01 2.96 -5.86
C ALA A 58 7.50 2.74 -5.59
N GLY A 59 7.86 1.88 -4.63
CA GLY A 59 9.23 1.48 -4.38
C GLY A 59 9.85 0.74 -5.57
N MET A 60 9.10 -0.19 -6.15
CA MET A 60 9.55 -0.95 -7.33
C MET A 60 9.73 -0.04 -8.56
N ALA A 61 8.78 0.84 -8.85
CA ALA A 61 8.91 1.83 -9.93
C ALA A 61 10.09 2.77 -9.70
N ARG A 62 10.36 3.17 -8.45
CA ARG A 62 11.53 3.99 -8.10
C ARG A 62 12.84 3.24 -8.40
N ALA A 63 12.89 1.93 -8.18
CA ALA A 63 14.07 1.13 -8.52
C ALA A 63 14.36 1.13 -10.03
N PHE A 64 13.33 0.98 -10.88
CA PHE A 64 13.48 1.10 -12.34
C PHE A 64 14.00 2.48 -12.75
N LEU A 65 13.45 3.55 -12.16
CA LEU A 65 13.92 4.91 -12.42
C LEU A 65 15.39 5.09 -12.02
N ILE A 66 15.81 4.59 -10.85
CA ILE A 66 17.21 4.64 -10.40
C ILE A 66 18.13 3.86 -11.34
N ALA A 67 17.67 2.69 -11.79
CA ALA A 67 18.40 1.90 -12.79
C ALA A 67 18.46 2.62 -14.15
N GLY A 68 17.52 3.54 -14.43
CA GLY A 68 17.40 4.17 -15.75
C GLY A 68 16.68 3.27 -16.75
N ILE A 69 15.75 2.45 -16.28
CA ILE A 69 14.88 1.63 -17.13
C ILE A 69 13.53 2.34 -17.19
N ASP A 70 13.09 2.71 -18.39
CA ASP A 70 11.74 3.23 -18.59
C ASP A 70 10.75 2.08 -18.41
N SER A 71 9.72 2.26 -17.58
CA SER A 71 8.78 1.19 -17.26
C SER A 71 7.37 1.66 -16.96
N THR A 72 6.44 0.72 -17.10
CA THR A 72 5.00 0.85 -16.88
C THR A 72 4.58 0.33 -15.50
N VAL A 73 5.54 -0.11 -14.68
CA VAL A 73 5.34 -0.63 -13.31
C VAL A 73 4.47 0.31 -12.47
N ARG A 74 4.70 1.62 -12.55
CA ARG A 74 3.89 2.60 -11.81
C ARG A 74 2.44 2.65 -12.31
N ALA A 75 2.24 2.66 -13.62
CA ALA A 75 0.91 2.71 -14.21
C ALA A 75 0.09 1.46 -13.84
N GLU A 76 0.72 0.28 -13.88
CA GLU A 76 0.08 -0.96 -13.44
C GLU A 76 -0.25 -0.96 -11.94
N THR A 77 0.66 -0.43 -11.11
CA THR A 77 0.40 -0.22 -9.67
C THR A 77 -0.83 0.64 -9.47
N ASP A 78 -0.91 1.80 -10.15
CA ASP A 78 -2.02 2.72 -10.00
C ASP A 78 -3.36 2.11 -10.47
N ARG A 79 -3.33 1.24 -11.49
CA ARG A 79 -4.51 0.46 -11.91
C ARG A 79 -4.97 -0.48 -10.79
N LEU A 80 -4.07 -1.29 -10.24
CA LEU A 80 -4.37 -2.26 -9.19
C LEU A 80 -4.87 -1.59 -7.90
N VAL A 81 -4.28 -0.45 -7.54
CA VAL A 81 -4.70 0.36 -6.38
C VAL A 81 -6.16 0.80 -6.53
N ARG A 82 -6.57 1.31 -7.70
CA ARG A 82 -7.96 1.74 -7.95
C ARG A 82 -8.94 0.57 -7.99
N GLU A 83 -8.50 -0.62 -8.39
CA GLU A 83 -9.32 -1.83 -8.33
C GLU A 83 -9.53 -2.31 -6.89
N LEU A 84 -8.48 -2.27 -6.07
CA LEU A 84 -8.56 -2.60 -4.65
C LEU A 84 -9.37 -1.58 -3.87
N ASP A 85 -9.29 -0.31 -4.25
CA ASP A 85 -9.94 0.79 -3.55
C ASP A 85 -10.38 1.89 -4.53
N PRO A 86 -11.63 1.85 -5.02
CA PRO A 86 -12.19 2.91 -5.86
C PRO A 86 -12.20 4.28 -5.17
N GLY A 87 -12.18 4.32 -3.82
CA GLY A 87 -12.12 5.54 -3.01
C GLY A 87 -10.71 5.95 -2.62
N PHE A 88 -9.67 5.42 -3.28
CA PHE A 88 -8.28 5.55 -2.83
C PHE A 88 -7.84 6.99 -2.55
N GLU A 89 -8.21 7.94 -3.40
CA GLU A 89 -7.85 9.35 -3.23
C GLU A 89 -8.44 9.92 -1.93
N GLN A 90 -9.74 9.67 -1.68
CA GLN A 90 -10.41 10.11 -0.46
C GLN A 90 -9.82 9.44 0.79
N HIS A 91 -9.52 8.14 0.73
CA HIS A 91 -8.87 7.43 1.83
C HIS A 91 -7.44 7.93 2.07
N ARG A 92 -6.71 8.31 1.02
CA ARG A 92 -5.38 8.91 1.13
C ARG A 92 -5.44 10.27 1.83
N ASP A 93 -6.36 11.12 1.42
CA ASP A 93 -6.52 12.46 2.02
C ASP A 93 -6.95 12.34 3.48
N SER A 94 -7.87 11.41 3.78
CA SER A 94 -8.28 11.10 5.16
C SER A 94 -7.10 10.63 6.02
N ARG A 95 -6.17 9.83 5.48
CA ARG A 95 -4.95 9.41 6.20
C ARG A 95 -4.01 10.58 6.47
N TRP A 96 -3.86 11.51 5.54
CA TRP A 96 -3.01 12.70 5.74
C TRP A 96 -3.66 13.72 6.69
N ALA A 97 -4.98 13.81 6.68
CA ALA A 97 -5.74 14.63 7.62
C ALA A 97 -5.77 14.02 9.04
N ALA A 98 -5.66 12.69 9.16
CA ALA A 98 -5.51 12.02 10.44
C ALA A 98 -4.17 12.43 11.08
N ARG A 99 -4.22 12.96 12.32
CA ARG A 99 -3.02 13.41 13.03
C ARG A 99 -2.04 12.24 13.22
N PRO A 100 -0.74 12.38 12.89
CA PRO A 100 0.19 11.24 12.72
C PRO A 100 0.47 10.40 13.97
N ALA A 101 0.05 10.86 15.16
CA ALA A 101 0.33 10.22 16.46
C ALA A 101 -0.86 10.29 17.44
N GLY A 102 -2.08 10.53 16.94
CA GLY A 102 -3.28 10.62 17.78
C GLY A 102 -3.84 9.28 18.23
N ILE A 103 -3.02 8.36 18.75
CA ILE A 103 -3.55 7.27 19.58
C ILE A 103 -3.94 7.90 20.91
N ALA A 104 -5.15 8.45 20.99
CA ALA A 104 -5.78 8.64 22.28
C ALA A 104 -6.23 7.25 22.76
N ILE A 105 -5.39 6.58 23.55
CA ILE A 105 -5.89 5.51 24.41
C ILE A 105 -6.79 6.22 25.41
N VAL A 106 -8.08 6.32 25.11
CA VAL A 106 -9.06 6.77 26.09
C VAL A 106 -9.10 5.66 27.14
N PRO A 107 -8.73 5.90 28.40
CA PRO A 107 -8.96 4.91 29.45
C PRO A 107 -10.46 4.65 29.46
N GLN A 108 -10.88 3.40 29.26
CA GLN A 108 -12.26 3.05 29.55
C GLN A 108 -12.49 3.36 31.02
N SER A 109 -13.24 4.42 31.29
CA SER A 109 -13.82 4.65 32.61
C SER A 109 -14.87 3.56 32.81
N HIS A 110 -14.42 2.41 33.30
CA HIS A 110 -15.30 1.51 34.02
C HIS A 110 -15.73 2.26 35.28
N ASN A 111 -16.85 2.98 35.17
CA ASN A 111 -17.62 3.38 36.34
C ASN A 111 -18.00 2.10 37.07
N GLN A 112 -17.39 1.86 38.23
CA GLN A 112 -18.01 1.04 39.26
C GLN A 112 -19.23 1.82 39.75
N GLU A 113 -20.42 1.43 39.28
CA GLU A 113 -21.63 1.61 40.08
C GLU A 113 -21.43 0.78 41.35
N LYS A 114 -21.04 1.46 42.43
CA LYS A 114 -21.34 0.99 43.77
C LYS A 114 -22.81 1.29 44.00
N ASP A 115 -23.63 0.25 43.94
CA ASP A 115 -24.94 0.20 44.60
C ASP A 115 -24.73 0.40 46.10
N ASP A 116 -24.67 1.65 46.54
CA ASP A 116 -24.81 2.05 47.93
C ASP A 116 -26.20 2.66 48.11
N ASP A 117 -27.26 1.84 48.07
CA ASP A 117 -28.49 2.17 48.80
C ASP A 117 -29.35 0.93 49.00
N HIS A 118 -29.27 0.28 50.15
CA HIS A 118 -30.42 -0.36 50.80
C HIS A 118 -30.25 -0.25 52.32
N GLY A 119 -30.63 0.92 52.84
CA GLY A 119 -30.79 1.13 54.27
C GLY A 119 -31.92 2.10 54.59
N ARG A 120 -33.14 1.57 54.79
CA ARG A 120 -34.26 2.02 55.65
C ARG A 120 -35.52 1.26 55.23
N ALA A 121 -36.36 0.69 56.10
CA ALA A 121 -36.56 0.82 57.54
C ALA A 121 -37.18 -0.48 58.09
#